data_AF-V2UWV0-F1
#
_entry.id   AF-V2UWV0-F1
#
_cell.length_a   1.000
_cell.length_b   1.000
_cell.length_c   1.000
_cell.angle_alpha   90.00
_cell.angle_beta   90.00
_cell.angle_gamma   90.00
#
_symmetry.space_group_name_H-M   'P 1'
#
loop_
_entity.id
_entity.type
_entity.pdbx_description
1 polymer ?
#
loop_
_entity_poly.entity_id
_entity_poly.type
_entity_poly.pdbx_seq_one_letter_code
_entity_poly.pdbx_strand_id
1 'polypeptide(L)' 'MSKKQISISIEEMTKILLKENGISEGKYILGLDIDVVAGHMASPKTDARPSVLVGIENFKLIEVDDSVANAVDASTI' A
#
# COMPACT_ATOMS: atom_id res chain seq x y z
N MET A 1 11.60 27.97 -0.50
CA MET A 1 12.10 26.63 -0.09
C MET A 1 11.70 25.62 -1.16
N SER A 2 12.67 24.89 -1.73
CA SER A 2 12.37 23.80 -2.68
C SER A 2 11.62 22.69 -1.93
N LYS A 3 10.48 22.24 -2.46
CA LYS A 3 9.76 21.08 -1.91
C LYS A 3 10.61 19.85 -2.23
N LYS A 4 11.13 19.18 -1.21
CA LYS A 4 11.78 17.87 -1.40
C LYS A 4 10.69 16.85 -1.73
N GLN A 5 10.80 16.21 -2.89
CA GLN A 5 9.98 15.05 -3.25
C GLN A 5 10.80 13.80 -2.93
N ILE A 6 10.26 12.95 -2.05
CA ILE A 6 10.81 11.64 -1.74
C ILE A 6 9.83 10.61 -2.31
N SER A 7 10.31 9.73 -3.17
CA SER A 7 9.54 8.62 -3.74
C SER A 7 10.15 7.32 -3.28
N ILE A 8 9.30 6.37 -2.90
CA ILE A 8 9.70 4.99 -2.61
C ILE A 8 8.88 4.05 -3.48
N SER A 9 9.54 3.07 -4.08
CA SER A 9 8.87 2.04 -4.86
C SER A 9 8.16 1.04 -3.94
N ILE A 10 7.19 0.31 -4.50
CA ILE A 10 6.49 -0.78 -3.80
C ILE A 10 7.48 -1.86 -3.35
N GLU A 11 8.45 -2.19 -4.21
CA GLU A 11 9.50 -3.15 -3.89
C GLU A 11 10.37 -2.69 -2.72
N GLU A 12 10.83 -1.43 -2.73
CA GLU A 12 11.63 -0.88 -1.62
C GLU A 12 10.83 -0.83 -0.31
N MET A 13 9.55 -0.45 -0.37
CA MET A 13 8.67 -0.49 0.81
C MET A 13 8.53 -1.92 1.34
N THR A 14 8.34 -2.90 0.46
CA THR A 14 8.27 -4.32 0.83
C THR A 14 9.55 -4.76 1.52
N LYS A 15 10.72 -4.40 0.98
CA LYS A 15 12.02 -4.74 1.56
C LYS A 15 12.23 -4.13 2.95
N ILE A 16 11.83 -2.86 3.11
CA ILE A 16 11.88 -2.20 4.43
C ILE A 16 11.01 -2.95 5.43
N LEU A 17 9.76 -3.27 5.07
CA LEU A 17 8.86 -3.97 5.98
C LEU A 17 9.38 -5.37 6.32
N LEU A 18 9.95 -6.12 5.38
CA LEU A 18 10.55 -7.43 5.65
C LEU A 18 11.72 -7.32 6.63
N LYS A 19 12.61 -6.35 6.42
CA LYS A 19 13.76 -6.09 7.29
C LYS A 19 13.34 -5.66 8.70
N GLU A 20 12.40 -4.72 8.83
CA GLU A 20 11.91 -4.22 10.11
C GLU A 20 11.18 -5.32 10.92
N ASN A 21 10.57 -6.29 10.23
CA ASN A 21 9.89 -7.43 10.87
C ASN A 21 10.79 -8.68 11.03
N GLY A 22 12.06 -8.64 10.62
CA GLY A 22 12.99 -9.76 10.75
C GLY A 22 12.63 -10.99 9.90
N ILE A 23 11.95 -10.78 8.77
CA ILE A 23 11.55 -11.86 7.86
C ILE A 23 12.70 -12.09 6.85
N SER A 24 13.24 -13.31 6.81
CA SER A 24 14.43 -13.66 6.01
C SER A 24 14.22 -14.84 5.05
N GLU A 25 13.01 -15.38 4.97
CA GLU A 25 12.64 -16.51 4.11
C GLU A 25 11.25 -16.28 3.51
N GLY A 26 10.96 -16.95 2.39
CA GLY A 26 9.69 -16.81 1.67
C GLY A 26 9.66 -15.65 0.67
N LYS A 27 8.55 -15.56 -0.07
CA LYS A 27 8.30 -14.50 -1.05
C LYS A 27 7.09 -13.69 -0.67
N TYR A 28 7.21 -12.37 -0.79
CA TYR A 28 6.19 -11.45 -0.29
C TYR A 28 5.81 -10.38 -1.32
N ILE A 29 4.55 -9.97 -1.27
CA ILE A 29 4.05 -8.77 -1.95
C ILE A 29 3.53 -7.77 -0.92
N LEU A 30 3.49 -6.50 -1.33
CA LEU A 30 2.81 -5.45 -0.58
C LEU A 30 1.33 -5.41 -0.96
N GLY A 31 0.46 -5.78 -0.03
CA GLY A 31 -0.97 -5.56 -0.09
C GLY A 31 -1.36 -4.16 0.39
N LEU A 32 -2.44 -3.63 -0.17
CA LEU A 32 -3.09 -2.39 0.26
C LEU A 32 -4.52 -2.71 0.67
N ASP A 33 -4.89 -2.36 1.91
CA ASP A 33 -6.29 -2.31 2.28
C ASP A 33 -6.87 -0.98 1.83
N ILE A 34 -7.76 -1.06 0.85
CA ILE A 34 -8.42 0.12 0.28
C ILE A 34 -9.90 0.03 0.62
N ASP A 35 -10.39 1.03 1.33
CA ASP A 35 -11.82 1.27 1.50
C ASP A 35 -12.30 2.23 0.40
N VAL A 36 -13.35 1.82 -0.31
CA VAL A 36 -13.93 2.62 -1.39
C VAL A 36 -15.40 2.87 -1.06
N VAL A 37 -15.70 4.11 -0.71
CA VAL A 37 -17.06 4.53 -0.38
C VAL A 37 -17.57 5.44 -1.49
N ALA A 38 -18.53 4.92 -2.26
CA ALA A 38 -19.29 5.72 -3.22
C ALA A 38 -20.53 6.30 -2.53
N GLY A 39 -20.68 7.62 -2.55
CA GLY A 39 -21.81 8.27 -1.89
C GLY A 39 -21.92 9.74 -2.23
N HIS A 40 -22.84 10.40 -1.55
CA HIS A 40 -22.95 11.85 -1.61
C HIS A 40 -22.21 12.43 -0.41
N MET A 41 -21.08 13.10 -0.63
CA MET A 41 -20.51 13.97 0.39
C MET A 41 -21.46 15.16 0.55
N ALA A 42 -22.37 15.06 1.50
CA ALA A 42 -23.14 16.21 1.97
C ALA A 42 -22.19 17.12 2.76
N SER A 43 -21.56 18.08 2.08
CA SER A 43 -20.95 19.22 2.76
C SER A 43 -22.08 20.03 3.39
N PRO A 44 -21.97 20.50 4.65
CA PRO A 44 -23.00 21.29 5.32
C PRO A 44 -23.29 22.65 4.64
N LYS A 45 -22.61 22.96 3.52
CA LYS A 45 -22.67 24.24 2.80
C LYS A 45 -22.97 24.11 1.31
N THR A 46 -23.08 22.92 0.73
CA THR A 46 -23.27 22.74 -0.72
C THR A 46 -24.15 21.54 -1.04
N ASP A 47 -24.93 21.65 -2.12
CA ASP A 47 -25.75 20.55 -2.63
C ASP A 47 -24.95 19.26 -2.84
N ALA A 48 -25.58 18.13 -2.50
CA ALA A 48 -25.02 16.80 -2.62
C ALA A 48 -24.59 16.51 -4.07
N ARG A 49 -23.32 16.14 -4.26
CA ARG A 49 -22.79 15.65 -5.53
C ARG A 49 -22.28 14.21 -5.37
N PRO A 50 -22.35 13.38 -6.43
CA PRO A 50 -21.71 12.07 -6.41
C PRO A 50 -20.22 12.22 -6.10
N SER A 51 -19.72 11.39 -5.19
CA SER A 51 -18.33 11.41 -4.75
C SER A 51 -17.87 9.98 -4.47
N VAL A 52 -16.58 9.77 -4.66
CA VAL A 52 -15.89 8.54 -4.28
C VAL A 52 -14.84 8.93 -3.27
N LEU A 53 -14.95 8.38 -2.06
CA LEU A 53 -13.90 8.44 -1.06
C LEU A 53 -13.07 7.17 -1.20
N VAL A 54 -11.76 7.35 -1.32
CA VAL A 54 -10.80 6.25 -1.31
C VAL A 54 -9.94 6.42 -0.06
N GLY A 55 -10.13 5.53 0.91
CA GLY A 55 -9.30 5.41 2.09
C GLY A 55 -8.25 4.33 1.87
N ILE A 56 -6.99 4.62 2.22
CA ILE A 56 -5.96 3.59 2.36
C ILE A 56 -5.79 3.39 3.85
N GLU A 57 -6.19 2.23 4.35
CA GLU A 57 -6.19 1.96 5.79
C GLU A 57 -4.86 1.41 6.25
N ASN A 58 -4.34 0.40 5.54
CA ASN A 58 -3.13 -0.32 5.93
C ASN A 58 -2.31 -0.79 4.73
N PHE A 59 -1.01 -0.92 4.96
CA PHE A 59 -0.11 -1.73 4.14
C PHE A 59 0.06 -3.09 4.80
N LYS A 60 0.05 -4.16 4.01
CA LYS A 60 0.21 -5.54 4.49
C LYS A 60 1.34 -6.23 3.75
N LEU A 61 2.14 -7.01 4.46
CA LEU A 61 2.98 -8.02 3.85
C LEU A 61 2.14 -9.29 3.68
N ILE A 62 2.12 -9.82 2.45
CA ILE A 62 1.39 -11.04 2.13
C ILE A 62 2.40 -12.02 1.56
N GLU A 63 2.60 -13.14 2.25
CA GLU A 63 3.40 -14.25 1.75
C GLU A 63 2.69 -14.93 0.58
N VAL A 64 3.45 -15.26 -0.47
CA VAL A 64 2.92 -15.82 -1.71
C VAL A 64 3.84 -16.91 -2.25
N ASP A 65 3.28 -17.79 -3.08
CA ASP A 65 4.04 -18.83 -3.76
C ASP A 65 5.02 -18.27 -4.80
N ASP A 66 6.01 -19.11 -5.18
CA ASP A 66 7.06 -18.80 -6.17
C ASP A 66 6.54 -18.42 -7.57
N SER A 67 5.28 -18.74 -7.86
CA SER A 67 4.64 -18.44 -9.15
C SER A 67 4.18 -16.99 -9.29
N VAL A 68 4.11 -16.23 -8.19
CA VAL A 68 3.62 -14.85 -8.22
C VAL A 68 4.70 -13.92 -8.76
N ALA A 69 4.41 -13.32 -9.92
CA ALA A 69 5.31 -12.35 -10.54
C ALA A 69 5.52 -11.12 -9.64
N ASN A 70 6.75 -10.62 -9.62
CA ASN A 70 7.17 -9.44 -8.84
C ASN A 70 7.07 -9.60 -7.31
N ALA A 71 6.96 -10.83 -6.81
CA ALA A 71 7.15 -11.09 -5.38
C ALA A 71 8.61 -10.84 -4.99
N VAL A 72 8.81 -10.24 -3.82
CA VAL A 72 10.12 -9.94 -3.24
C VAL A 72 10.58 -11.13 -2.43
N ASP A 73 11.75 -11.66 -2.77
CA ASP A 73 12.37 -12.76 -2.03
C ASP A 73 13.06 -12.22 -0.77
N ALA A 74 12.55 -12.63 0.40
CA ALA A 74 13.06 -12.17 1.69
C ALA A 74 14.49 -12.64 1.97
N SER A 75 14.94 -13.71 1.34
CA SER A 75 16.31 -14.22 1.50
C SER A 75 17.38 -13.35 0.83
N THR A 76 16.96 -12.37 0.02
CA THR A 76 17.84 -11.46 -0.73
C THR A 76 18.04 -10.10 -0.07
N ILE A 77 17.50 -9.91 1.14
CA ILE A 77 17.48 -8.65 1.90
C ILE A 77 18.45 -8.72 3.08
#